data_AF-A0A7J8RIH9-F1
#
_entry.id   AF-A0A7J8RIH9-F1
#
_cell.length_a   1.000
_cell.length_b   1.000
_cell.length_c   1.000
_cell.angle_alpha   90.00
_cell.angle_beta   90.00
_cell.angle_gamma   90.00
#
_symmetry.space_group_name_H-M   'P 1'
#
loop_
_entity.id
_entity.type
_entity.pdbx_description
1 polymer ?
#
loop_
_entity_poly.entity_id
_entity_poly.type
_entity_poly.pdbx_seq_one_letter_code
_entity_poly.pdbx_strand_id
1 'polypeptide(L)'
;VLYLVEPIDEVAIQNLQTYKEKKFVDISKEDLELGDEDEVKERETKQEFNLLCDWIKQQLGDKVAKVQISKRLSSSPCVLVSGKFGWSANMERLMKAQALGDTASLEFMRGRRILEINPDHPIIKDLNVRPF
;
A
#
# COMPACT_ATOMS: atom_id res chain seq x y z
N VAL A 1 3.71 -11.19 -12.44
CA VAL A 1 4.44 -10.11 -11.73
C VAL A 1 5.86 -10.07 -12.27
N LEU A 2 6.39 -8.89 -12.56
CA LEU A 2 7.80 -8.69 -12.94
C LEU A 2 8.59 -8.31 -11.70
N TYR A 3 9.77 -8.92 -11.49
CA TYR A 3 10.67 -8.58 -10.41
C TYR A 3 11.77 -7.66 -10.92
N LEU A 4 11.84 -6.46 -10.35
CA LEU A 4 12.81 -5.43 -10.66
C LEU A 4 13.83 -5.40 -9.52
N VAL A 5 14.99 -6.00 -9.75
CA VAL A 5 15.96 -6.31 -8.68
C VAL A 5 17.18 -5.41 -8.71
N GLU A 6 17.39 -4.68 -9.81
CA GLU A 6 18.49 -3.73 -9.94
C GLU A 6 18.01 -2.31 -9.59
N PRO A 7 18.85 -1.48 -8.92
CA PRO A 7 18.49 -0.10 -8.59
C PRO A 7 18.01 0.75 -9.77
N ILE A 8 18.56 0.51 -10.97
CA ILE A 8 18.23 1.24 -12.19
C ILE A 8 16.83 0.91 -12.72
N ASP A 9 16.30 -0.28 -12.41
CA ASP A 9 15.04 -0.78 -12.95
C ASP A 9 13.87 0.14 -12.60
N GLU A 10 13.86 0.68 -11.38
CA GLU A 10 12.74 1.48 -10.92
C GLU A 10 12.65 2.82 -11.66
N VAL A 11 13.81 3.45 -11.91
CA VAL A 11 13.89 4.67 -12.72
C VAL A 11 13.55 4.36 -14.18
N ALA A 12 14.01 3.22 -14.70
CA ALA A 12 13.73 2.80 -16.07
C ALA A 12 12.24 2.58 -16.33
N ILE A 13 11.54 1.83 -15.46
CA ILE A 13 10.12 1.53 -15.61
C ILE A 13 9.24 2.76 -15.40
N GLN A 14 9.59 3.64 -14.45
CA GLN A 14 8.88 4.92 -14.27
C GLN A 14 8.95 5.80 -15.53
N ASN A 15 10.09 5.81 -16.23
CA ASN A 15 10.27 6.57 -17.47
C ASN A 15 9.62 5.88 -18.68
N LEU A 16 9.64 4.54 -18.73
CA LEU A 16 9.08 3.79 -19.86
C LEU A 16 7.54 3.92 -19.94
N GLN A 17 6.85 3.95 -18.80
CA GLN A 17 5.40 4.09 -18.60
C GLN A 17 4.51 3.02 -19.24
N THR A 18 4.70 2.73 -20.53
CA THR A 18 3.94 1.76 -21.31
C THR A 18 4.83 0.89 -22.18
N TYR A 19 4.39 -0.34 -22.42
CA TYR A 19 5.01 -1.25 -23.38
C TYR A 19 3.91 -1.95 -24.18
N LYS A 20 3.95 -1.82 -25.51
CA LYS A 20 2.92 -2.39 -26.41
C LYS A 20 1.50 -2.05 -25.94
N GLU A 21 1.25 -0.77 -25.66
CA GLU A 21 -0.03 -0.22 -25.19
C GLU A 21 -0.47 -0.70 -23.79
N LYS A 22 0.35 -1.49 -23.09
CA LYS A 22 0.11 -1.91 -21.70
C LYS A 22 0.83 -0.97 -20.73
N LYS A 23 0.10 -0.45 -19.74
CA LYS A 23 0.68 0.35 -18.65
C LYS A 23 1.34 -0.55 -17.62
N PHE A 24 2.46 -0.13 -17.07
CA PHE A 24 3.02 -0.76 -15.87
C PHE A 24 2.21 -0.35 -14.64
N VAL A 25 2.01 -1.31 -13.73
CA VAL A 25 1.35 -1.11 -12.45
C VAL A 25 2.29 -1.58 -11.35
N ASP A 26 2.59 -0.70 -10.40
CA ASP A 26 3.39 -1.01 -9.22
C ASP A 26 2.49 -1.61 -8.14
N ILE A 27 2.66 -2.90 -7.88
CA ILE A 27 1.88 -3.65 -6.88
C ILE A 27 2.20 -3.25 -5.43
N SER A 28 3.17 -2.36 -5.19
CA SER A 28 3.47 -1.80 -3.87
C SER A 28 2.76 -0.48 -3.59
N LYS A 29 2.05 0.07 -4.59
CA LYS A 29 1.27 1.30 -4.46
C LYS A 29 -0.23 1.03 -4.22
N GLU A 30 -0.93 2.05 -3.73
CA GLU A 30 -2.39 2.03 -3.65
C GLU A 30 -3.06 1.97 -5.04
N ASP A 31 -4.38 1.77 -5.05
CA ASP A 31 -5.21 1.63 -6.27
C ASP A 31 -4.78 0.48 -7.18
N LEU A 32 -4.28 -0.62 -6.59
CA LEU A 32 -4.05 -1.84 -7.33
C LEU A 32 -5.39 -2.52 -7.63
N GLU A 33 -5.76 -2.58 -8.90
CA GLU A 33 -6.93 -3.31 -9.38
C GLU A 33 -6.49 -4.68 -9.93
N LEU A 34 -7.04 -5.76 -9.35
CA LEU A 34 -6.72 -7.14 -9.73
C LEU A 34 -7.81 -7.83 -10.56
N GLY A 35 -8.89 -7.12 -10.89
CA GLY A 35 -10.03 -7.67 -11.64
C GLY A 35 -10.92 -8.61 -10.81
N ASP A 36 -12.09 -8.95 -11.36
CA ASP A 36 -13.06 -9.92 -10.83
C ASP A 36 -13.38 -9.80 -9.33
N GLU A 37 -13.95 -8.66 -8.93
CA GLU A 37 -14.42 -8.46 -7.57
C GLU A 37 -15.95 -8.44 -7.51
N ASP A 38 -16.50 -9.24 -6.59
CA ASP A 38 -17.89 -9.16 -6.20
C ASP A 38 -18.10 -7.86 -5.39
N GLU A 39 -18.63 -6.83 -6.06
CA GLU A 39 -18.88 -5.52 -5.45
C GLU A 39 -19.76 -5.60 -4.20
N VAL A 40 -20.68 -6.57 -4.14
CA VAL A 40 -21.58 -6.74 -2.99
C VAL A 40 -20.76 -7.21 -1.80
N LYS A 41 -19.97 -8.27 -2.00
CA LYS A 41 -19.09 -8.81 -0.95
C LYS A 41 -18.06 -7.78 -0.47
N GLU A 42 -17.51 -6.97 -1.37
CA GLU A 42 -16.56 -5.92 -1.01
C GLU A 42 -17.22 -4.86 -0.10
N ARG A 43 -18.45 -4.44 -0.42
CA ARG A 43 -19.20 -3.46 0.38
C ARG A 43 -19.53 -4.01 1.76
N GLU A 44 -19.99 -5.25 1.85
CA GLU A 44 -20.28 -5.91 3.13
C GLU A 44 -19.03 -6.02 4.00
N THR A 45 -17.91 -6.48 3.43
CA THR A 45 -16.63 -6.60 4.14
C THR A 45 -16.13 -5.24 4.62
N LYS A 46 -16.25 -4.19 3.80
CA LYS A 46 -15.89 -2.82 4.21
C LYS A 46 -16.74 -2.34 5.38
N GLN A 47 -18.04 -2.64 5.40
CA GLN A 47 -18.93 -2.27 6.50
C GLN A 47 -18.58 -3.03 7.79
N GLU A 48 -18.37 -4.34 7.69
CA GLU A 48 -18.05 -5.21 8.83
C GLU A 48 -16.77 -4.78 9.56
N PHE A 49 -15.74 -4.35 8.82
CA PHE A 49 -14.43 -4.03 9.36
C PHE A 49 -14.19 -2.52 9.52
N ASN A 50 -15.18 -1.66 9.25
CA ASN A 50 -15.00 -0.21 9.30
C ASN A 50 -14.55 0.27 10.69
N LEU A 51 -15.20 -0.23 11.75
CA LEU A 51 -14.85 0.12 13.13
C LEU A 51 -13.42 -0.29 13.49
N LEU A 52 -12.98 -1.47 13.04
CA LEU A 52 -11.60 -1.91 13.25
C LEU A 52 -10.61 -1.01 12.49
N CYS A 53 -10.92 -0.62 11.26
CA CYS A 53 -10.06 0.27 10.48
C CYS A 53 -9.91 1.64 11.17
N ASP A 54 -11.01 2.21 11.65
CA ASP A 54 -11.03 3.48 12.39
C ASP A 54 -10.24 3.37 13.70
N TRP A 55 -10.44 2.29 14.45
CA TRP A 55 -9.70 2.04 15.68
C TRP A 55 -8.19 1.90 15.43
N ILE A 56 -7.76 1.10 14.44
CA ILE A 56 -6.34 0.96 14.08
C ILE A 56 -5.78 2.32 13.66
N LYS A 57 -6.53 3.10 12.87
CA LYS A 57 -6.11 4.44 12.43
C LYS A 57 -5.93 5.37 13.64
N GLN A 58 -6.82 5.32 14.62
CA GLN A 58 -6.70 6.07 15.87
C GLN A 58 -5.44 5.68 16.65
N GLN A 59 -5.15 4.38 16.80
CA GLN A 59 -3.96 3.90 17.51
C GLN A 59 -2.65 4.27 16.80
N LEU A 60 -2.64 4.25 15.46
CA LEU A 60 -1.46 4.58 14.67
C LEU A 60 -1.28 6.09 14.47
N GLY A 61 -2.33 6.89 14.66
CA GLY A 61 -2.30 8.35 14.54
C GLY A 61 -1.67 8.78 13.22
N ASP A 62 -0.64 9.62 13.31
CA ASP A 62 0.05 10.18 12.15
C ASP A 62 1.04 9.23 11.45
N LYS A 63 1.27 8.02 11.97
CA LYS A 63 2.20 7.05 11.35
C LYS A 63 1.72 6.51 10.01
N VAL A 64 0.40 6.51 9.79
CA VAL A 64 -0.23 6.06 8.53
C VAL A 64 -1.16 7.15 7.99
N ALA A 65 -1.36 7.20 6.67
CA ALA A 65 -2.33 8.10 6.06
C ALA A 65 -3.77 7.64 6.33
N LYS A 66 -4.04 6.36 6.02
CA LYS A 66 -5.34 5.70 6.18
C LYS A 66 -5.13 4.20 6.46
N VAL A 67 -6.18 3.56 6.95
CA VAL A 67 -6.30 2.11 7.10
C VAL A 67 -7.45 1.65 6.23
N GLN A 68 -7.28 0.58 5.45
CA GLN A 68 -8.32 0.08 4.54
C GLN A 68 -8.25 -1.44 4.39
N ILE A 69 -9.31 -2.04 3.86
CA ILE A 69 -9.30 -3.46 3.47
C ILE A 69 -8.39 -3.67 2.25
N SER A 70 -7.57 -4.71 2.30
CA SER A 70 -6.72 -5.11 1.19
C SER A 70 -7.43 -6.01 0.19
N LYS A 71 -7.14 -5.78 -1.08
CA LYS A 71 -7.54 -6.63 -2.21
C LYS A 71 -6.42 -7.57 -2.68
N ARG A 72 -5.19 -7.34 -2.21
CA ARG A 72 -3.97 -8.00 -2.70
C ARG A 72 -3.43 -9.09 -1.77
N LEU A 73 -3.93 -9.13 -0.54
CA LEU A 73 -3.43 -10.03 0.50
C LEU A 73 -4.15 -11.37 0.45
N SER A 74 -3.38 -12.45 0.60
CA SER A 74 -3.91 -13.80 0.75
C SER A 74 -3.61 -14.34 2.16
N SER A 75 -2.33 -14.54 2.49
CA SER A 75 -1.90 -15.15 3.74
C SER A 75 -1.35 -14.18 4.79
N SER A 76 -1.02 -12.95 4.42
CA SER A 76 -0.47 -11.96 5.37
C SER A 76 -1.60 -11.18 6.05
N PRO A 77 -1.45 -10.77 7.31
CA PRO A 77 -2.49 -10.04 8.06
C PRO A 77 -2.64 -8.59 7.58
N CYS A 78 -1.55 -7.95 7.17
CA CYS A 78 -1.56 -6.57 6.70
C CYS A 78 -0.32 -6.25 5.85
N VAL A 79 -0.37 -5.12 5.14
CA VAL A 79 0.74 -4.59 4.35
C VAL A 79 0.74 -3.06 4.36
N LEU A 80 1.92 -2.46 4.31
CA LEU A 80 2.06 -1.03 4.06
C LEU A 80 2.24 -0.78 2.56
N VAL A 81 1.37 0.04 1.98
CA VAL A 81 1.48 0.46 0.58
C VAL A 81 1.81 1.94 0.47
N SER A 82 2.53 2.28 -0.59
CA SER A 82 2.84 3.66 -0.95
C SER A 82 1.62 4.36 -1.54
N GLY A 83 1.51 5.68 -1.33
CA GLY A 83 0.52 6.48 -2.04
C GLY A 83 0.78 6.48 -3.56
N LYS A 84 -0.26 6.71 -4.35
CA LYS A 84 -0.26 6.57 -5.81
C LYS A 84 0.84 7.37 -6.49
N PHE A 85 0.99 8.63 -6.08
CA PHE A 85 1.93 9.58 -6.66
C PHE A 85 3.25 9.68 -5.89
N GLY A 86 3.36 9.02 -4.73
CA GLY A 86 4.56 9.04 -3.90
C GLY A 86 5.63 8.06 -4.36
N TRP A 87 6.77 8.10 -3.68
CA TRP A 87 7.84 7.12 -3.84
C TRP A 87 7.40 5.74 -3.34
N SER A 88 7.78 4.70 -4.07
CA SER A 88 7.72 3.33 -3.56
C SER A 88 8.66 3.17 -2.35
N ALA A 89 8.56 2.06 -1.64
CA ALA A 89 9.54 1.72 -0.61
C ALA A 89 10.96 1.53 -1.18
N ASN A 90 11.08 1.04 -2.41
CA ASN A 90 12.37 0.82 -3.06
C ASN A 90 13.00 2.14 -3.55
N MET A 91 12.21 3.05 -4.12
CA MET A 91 12.68 4.39 -4.49
C MET A 91 13.11 5.18 -3.25
N GLU A 92 12.36 5.09 -2.15
CA GLU A 92 12.75 5.71 -0.88
C GLU A 92 14.12 5.20 -0.40
N ARG A 93 14.35 3.90 -0.48
CA ARG A 93 15.63 3.28 -0.13
C ARG A 93 16.76 3.75 -1.05
N LEU A 94 16.52 3.81 -2.36
CA LEU A 94 17.49 4.27 -3.35
C LEU A 94 17.90 5.72 -3.11
N MET A 95 16.90 6.60 -2.93
CA MET A 95 17.13 8.03 -2.73
C MET A 95 17.86 8.30 -1.42
N LYS A 96 17.54 7.58 -0.34
CA LYS A 96 18.30 7.66 0.92
C LYS A 96 19.76 7.23 0.77
N ALA A 97 20.04 6.25 -0.09
CA ALA A 97 21.41 5.80 -0.33
C ALA A 97 22.21 6.76 -1.21
N GLN A 98 21.54 7.55 -2.06
CA GLN A 98 22.16 8.52 -2.98
C GLN A 98 22.23 9.95 -2.41
N ALA A 99 21.31 10.32 -1.52
CA ALA A 99 21.25 11.66 -0.96
C ALA A 99 22.41 11.92 0.02
N LEU A 100 23.46 12.58 -0.48
CA LEU A 100 24.46 13.29 0.33
C LEU A 100 23.94 14.71 0.61
N GLY A 101 22.98 14.89 1.51
CA GLY A 101 22.46 16.22 1.83
C GLY A 101 21.07 16.28 2.47
N ASP A 102 20.51 17.50 2.52
CA ASP A 102 19.26 17.83 3.21
C ASP A 102 18.04 17.14 2.57
N THR A 103 17.43 16.22 3.32
CA THR A 103 16.31 15.38 2.86
C THR A 103 14.94 16.00 3.14
N ALA A 104 14.88 17.21 3.71
CA ALA A 104 13.62 17.84 4.11
C ALA A 104 12.66 18.06 2.92
N SER A 105 13.17 18.38 1.73
CA SER A 105 12.37 18.52 0.50
C SER A 105 11.82 17.19 -0.03
N LEU A 106 12.40 16.06 0.39
CA LEU A 106 12.04 14.71 -0.07
C LEU A 106 10.97 14.06 0.82
N GLU A 107 10.69 14.63 1.99
CA GLU A 107 9.76 14.07 2.97
C GLU A 107 8.30 14.08 2.45
N PHE A 108 7.92 15.10 1.68
CA PHE A 108 6.64 15.14 0.99
C PHE A 108 6.50 14.01 -0.06
N MET A 109 7.59 13.68 -0.77
CA MET A 109 7.58 12.62 -1.78
C MET A 109 7.53 11.21 -1.18
N ARG A 110 8.05 11.04 0.03
CA ARG A 110 7.87 9.80 0.81
C ARG A 110 6.39 9.58 1.11
N GLY A 111 5.71 10.64 1.58
CA GLY A 111 4.32 10.58 2.00
C GLY A 111 4.07 9.62 3.17
N ARG A 112 2.88 9.71 3.77
CA ARG A 112 2.45 8.72 4.77
C ARG A 112 1.97 7.46 4.05
N ARG A 113 2.36 6.29 4.57
CA ARG A 113 1.96 4.98 4.01
C ARG A 113 0.52 4.64 4.39
N ILE A 114 -0.08 3.76 3.62
CA ILE A 114 -1.43 3.27 3.82
C ILE A 114 -1.31 1.86 4.38
N LEU A 115 -2.00 1.57 5.47
CA LEU A 115 -2.06 0.21 6.00
C LEU A 115 -3.26 -0.49 5.39
N GLU A 116 -3.02 -1.54 4.62
CA GLU A 116 -4.08 -2.43 4.18
C GLU A 116 -4.14 -3.66 5.10
N ILE A 117 -5.33 -4.03 5.55
CA ILE A 117 -5.55 -5.22 6.40
C ILE A 117 -6.27 -6.32 5.63
N ASN A 118 -5.99 -7.57 5.97
CA ASN A 118 -6.57 -8.74 5.34
C ASN A 118 -7.76 -9.26 6.17
N PRO A 119 -9.01 -9.08 5.72
CA PRO A 119 -10.20 -9.50 6.47
C PRO A 119 -10.29 -11.02 6.61
N ASP A 120 -9.63 -11.80 5.76
CA ASP A 120 -9.64 -13.26 5.82
C ASP A 120 -8.66 -13.84 6.84
N HIS A 121 -7.68 -13.04 7.29
CA HIS A 121 -6.63 -13.51 8.19
C HIS A 121 -7.14 -13.69 9.63
N PRO A 122 -6.82 -14.82 10.32
CA PRO A 122 -7.32 -15.10 11.67
C PRO A 122 -7.06 -13.98 12.69
N ILE A 123 -5.86 -13.41 12.69
CA ILE A 123 -5.51 -12.28 13.58
C ILE A 123 -6.44 -11.07 13.36
N ILE A 124 -6.81 -10.77 12.12
CA ILE A 124 -7.65 -9.60 11.81
C ILE A 124 -9.11 -9.88 12.21
N LYS A 125 -9.59 -11.11 12.00
CA LYS A 125 -10.91 -11.55 12.47
C LYS A 125 -11.01 -11.51 14.00
N ASP A 126 -10.00 -12.04 14.69
CA ASP A 126 -9.92 -12.03 16.15
C ASP A 126 -9.82 -10.62 16.72
N LEU A 127 -9.14 -9.71 16.01
CA LEU A 127 -9.15 -8.30 16.38
C LEU A 127 -10.56 -7.74 16.22
N ASN A 128 -11.23 -7.95 15.08
CA ASN A 128 -12.54 -7.35 14.78
C ASN A 128 -13.63 -7.62 15.82
N VAL A 129 -13.59 -8.78 16.49
CA VAL A 129 -14.59 -9.18 17.50
C VAL A 129 -14.24 -8.75 18.93
N ARG A 130 -13.07 -8.16 19.16
CA ARG A 130 -12.69 -7.66 20.48
C ARG A 130 -13.40 -6.33 20.78
N PRO A 131 -13.74 -6.07 22.04
CA PRO A 131 -14.27 -4.78 22.45
C PRO A 131 -13.16 -3.71 22.39
N PHE A 132 -13.44 -2.58 21.75
CA PHE A 132 -12.63 -1.37 21.73
C PHE A 132 -13.49 -0.11 21.81
#